data_AF-A0A0S4W347-F1
#
_entry.id   AF-A0A0S4W347-F1
#
_cell.length_a   1.000
_cell.length_b   1.000
_cell.length_c   1.000
_cell.angle_alpha   90.00
_cell.angle_beta   90.00
_cell.angle_gamma   90.00
#
_symmetry.space_group_name_H-M   'P 1'
#
loop_
_entity.id
_entity.type
_entity.pdbx_description
1 polymer ?
#
loop_
_entity_poly.entity_id
_entity_poly.type
_entity_poly.pdbx_seq_one_letter_code
_entity_poly.pdbx_strand_id
1 'polypeptide(L)'
;MNTRLQVEHPVTEMTSGIDIVQQQIRVARGEPLTLRQGDIACRGHALECRINAEHPDTFMPSPGVITGWQLPGGYGVRVDTHAGAGYRVPSHYDSMIAKLIVHGASREDALQRMRLALDELQVDGIATNLPLHREIVRDAEFETGGVDIHHLERWLRARAELRSQVA
;
A
#
# COMPACT_ATOMS: atom_id res chain seq x y z
N MET A 1 1.25 -12.22 -18.12
CA MET A 1 2.31 -11.21 -18.34
C MET A 1 1.64 -9.86 -18.54
N ASN A 2 2.07 -8.81 -17.83
CA ASN A 2 1.53 -7.46 -17.96
C ASN A 2 2.57 -6.55 -18.64
N THR A 3 2.30 -6.04 -19.83
CA THR A 3 3.23 -5.25 -20.65
C THR A 3 3.20 -3.75 -20.32
N ARG A 4 3.21 -3.43 -19.01
CA ARG A 4 3.20 -2.06 -18.49
C ARG A 4 3.81 -2.01 -17.09
N LEU A 5 4.12 -0.81 -16.61
CA LEU A 5 4.45 -0.60 -15.19
C LEU A 5 3.29 -1.10 -14.31
N GLN A 6 3.64 -1.80 -13.23
CA GLN A 6 2.67 -2.26 -12.24
C GLN A 6 2.48 -1.19 -11.17
N VAL A 7 1.29 -1.15 -10.55
CA VAL A 7 0.98 -0.16 -9.50
C VAL A 7 1.95 -0.35 -8.32
N GLU A 8 2.19 -1.60 -7.98
CA GLU A 8 3.03 -2.14 -6.91
C GLU A 8 4.54 -2.16 -7.23
N HIS A 9 5.00 -1.48 -8.28
CA HIS A 9 6.43 -1.38 -8.55
C HIS A 9 7.28 -0.81 -7.38
N PRO A 10 6.79 0.07 -6.49
CA PRO A 10 7.62 0.63 -5.43
C PRO A 10 8.19 -0.41 -4.47
N VAL A 11 7.52 -1.53 -4.18
CA VAL A 11 8.11 -2.56 -3.30
C VAL A 11 9.39 -3.17 -3.90
N THR A 12 9.45 -3.26 -5.24
CA THR A 12 10.65 -3.68 -5.97
C THR A 12 11.70 -2.59 -5.96
N GLU A 13 11.33 -1.32 -6.14
CA GLU A 13 12.28 -0.20 -6.09
C GLU A 13 12.93 -0.09 -4.70
N MET A 14 12.13 -0.20 -3.64
CA MET A 14 12.59 -0.09 -2.25
C MET A 14 13.57 -1.21 -1.87
N THR A 15 13.42 -2.40 -2.44
CA THR A 15 14.30 -3.55 -2.13
C THR A 15 15.52 -3.62 -3.05
N SER A 16 15.41 -3.20 -4.31
CA SER A 16 16.50 -3.26 -5.28
C SER A 16 17.33 -1.96 -5.37
N GLY A 17 16.78 -0.83 -4.93
CA GLY A 17 17.38 0.50 -5.12
C GLY A 17 17.30 1.01 -6.57
N ILE A 18 16.54 0.36 -7.44
CA ILE A 18 16.42 0.71 -8.85
C ILE A 18 15.14 1.53 -9.06
N ASP A 19 15.26 2.73 -9.60
CA ASP A 19 14.12 3.52 -10.10
C ASP A 19 13.68 2.99 -11.47
N ILE A 20 12.56 2.28 -11.48
CA ILE A 20 12.04 1.58 -12.66
C ILE A 20 11.51 2.57 -13.68
N VAL A 21 10.87 3.67 -13.24
CA VAL A 21 10.34 4.71 -14.13
C VAL A 21 11.48 5.41 -14.86
N GLN A 22 12.56 5.72 -14.15
CA GLN A 22 13.77 6.27 -14.76
C GLN A 22 14.36 5.30 -15.79
N GLN A 23 14.45 4.00 -15.49
CA GLN A 23 14.94 3.01 -16.46
C GLN A 23 14.03 2.94 -17.70
N GLN A 24 12.71 3.00 -17.54
CA GLN A 24 11.76 3.02 -18.65
C GLN A 24 12.02 4.21 -19.58
N ILE A 25 12.24 5.41 -19.03
CA ILE A 25 12.53 6.61 -19.81
C ILE A 25 13.87 6.47 -20.56
N ARG A 26 14.93 5.96 -19.91
CA ARG A 26 16.24 5.74 -20.55
C ARG A 26 16.14 4.78 -21.73
N VAL A 27 15.50 3.63 -21.53
CA VAL A 27 15.29 2.63 -22.59
C VAL A 27 14.43 3.21 -23.72
N ALA A 28 13.38 3.96 -23.41
CA ALA A 28 12.55 4.62 -24.43
C ALA A 28 13.32 5.64 -25.28
N ARG A 29 14.43 6.20 -24.76
CA ARG A 29 15.36 7.07 -25.49
C ARG A 29 16.44 6.30 -26.28
N GLY A 30 16.38 4.97 -26.30
CA GLY A 30 17.36 4.12 -26.96
C GLY A 30 18.66 3.90 -26.16
N GLU A 31 18.71 4.31 -24.89
CA GLU A 31 19.86 4.01 -24.03
C GLU A 31 19.86 2.50 -23.67
N PRO A 32 21.03 1.83 -23.69
CA PRO A 32 21.11 0.44 -23.24
C PRO A 32 20.92 0.34 -21.72
N LEU A 33 20.46 -0.82 -21.25
CA LEU A 33 20.49 -1.14 -19.82
C LEU A 33 21.96 -1.20 -19.36
N THR A 34 22.30 -0.37 -18.39
CA THR A 34 23.63 -0.37 -17.75
C THR A 34 23.71 -1.37 -16.60
N LEU A 35 22.55 -1.81 -16.10
CA LEU A 35 22.40 -2.81 -15.05
C LEU A 35 22.61 -4.22 -15.63
N ARG A 36 23.48 -5.01 -15.01
CA ARG A 36 23.63 -6.44 -15.28
C ARG A 36 22.91 -7.25 -14.19
N GLN A 37 22.58 -8.50 -14.49
CA GLN A 37 21.88 -9.36 -13.53
C GLN A 37 22.65 -9.52 -12.20
N GLY A 38 23.98 -9.54 -12.25
CA GLY A 38 24.83 -9.61 -11.05
C GLY A 38 24.89 -8.34 -10.21
N ASP A 39 24.45 -7.20 -10.76
CA ASP A 39 24.42 -5.91 -10.05
C ASP A 39 23.13 -5.77 -9.20
N ILE A 40 22.11 -6.58 -9.49
CA ILE A 40 20.80 -6.49 -8.83
C ILE A 40 20.85 -7.29 -7.52
N ALA A 41 20.77 -6.57 -6.40
CA ALA A 41 20.64 -7.16 -5.08
C ALA A 41 19.35 -6.68 -4.42
N CYS A 42 18.48 -7.61 -4.00
CA CYS A 42 17.31 -7.29 -3.18
C CYS A 42 17.69 -7.33 -1.70
N ARG A 43 17.59 -6.19 -1.01
CA ARG A 43 17.95 -6.05 0.40
C ARG A 43 16.75 -5.64 1.24
N GLY A 44 16.61 -6.28 2.40
CA GLY A 44 15.51 -6.03 3.32
C GLY A 44 14.17 -6.53 2.81
N HIS A 45 13.10 -5.90 3.28
CA HIS A 45 11.73 -6.24 2.91
C HIS A 45 10.91 -4.96 2.76
N ALA A 46 9.98 -4.94 1.80
CA ALA A 46 9.07 -3.84 1.59
C ALA A 46 7.62 -4.31 1.55
N LEU A 47 6.72 -3.49 2.07
CA LEU A 47 5.27 -3.70 2.05
C LEU A 47 4.60 -2.47 1.45
N GLU A 48 3.52 -2.65 0.72
CA GLU A 48 2.70 -1.58 0.15
C GLU A 48 1.23 -1.81 0.49
N CYS A 49 0.56 -0.76 0.99
CA CYS A 49 -0.88 -0.70 1.15
C CYS A 49 -1.47 0.31 0.16
N ARG A 50 -2.47 -0.10 -0.62
CA ARG A 50 -3.27 0.81 -1.45
C ARG A 50 -4.35 1.46 -0.60
N ILE A 51 -4.24 2.76 -0.41
CA ILE A 51 -5.21 3.55 0.34
C ILE A 51 -6.29 4.02 -0.64
N ASN A 52 -7.50 3.50 -0.46
CA ASN A 52 -8.64 3.77 -1.32
C ASN A 52 -9.71 4.55 -0.56
N ALA A 53 -10.39 5.45 -1.27
CA ALA A 53 -11.61 6.11 -0.87
C ALA A 53 -12.80 5.13 -0.94
N GLU A 54 -12.82 4.15 -0.04
CA GLU A 54 -13.80 3.06 0.03
C GLU A 54 -14.18 2.81 1.49
N HIS A 55 -15.42 2.39 1.73
CA HIS A 55 -15.85 1.97 3.06
C HIS A 55 -15.11 0.67 3.46
N PRO A 56 -14.51 0.59 4.67
CA PRO A 56 -13.61 -0.52 5.04
C PRO A 56 -14.30 -1.88 5.18
N ASP A 57 -15.61 -1.90 5.46
CA ASP A 57 -16.37 -3.15 5.62
C ASP A 57 -17.16 -3.57 4.37
N THR A 58 -17.66 -2.60 3.59
CA THR A 58 -18.57 -2.86 2.46
C THR A 58 -17.90 -2.65 1.12
N PHE A 59 -16.68 -2.08 1.11
CA PHE A 59 -15.90 -1.74 -0.09
C PHE A 59 -16.61 -0.79 -1.04
N MET A 60 -17.70 -0.15 -0.59
CA MET A 60 -18.41 0.84 -1.40
C MET A 60 -17.53 2.07 -1.62
N PRO A 61 -17.42 2.59 -2.85
CA PRO A 61 -16.69 3.83 -3.13
C PRO A 61 -17.22 5.00 -2.29
N SER A 62 -16.32 5.87 -1.85
CA SER A 62 -16.58 7.05 -1.04
C SER A 62 -16.01 8.31 -1.70
N PRO A 63 -16.56 8.75 -2.85
CA PRO A 63 -16.15 10.01 -3.47
C PRO A 63 -16.57 11.18 -2.57
N GLY A 64 -15.78 12.25 -2.57
CA GLY A 64 -16.00 13.37 -1.68
C GLY A 64 -14.80 14.30 -1.59
N VAL A 65 -14.84 15.23 -0.65
CA VAL A 65 -13.73 16.16 -0.41
C VAL A 65 -12.94 15.65 0.80
N ILE A 66 -11.62 15.53 0.64
CA ILE A 66 -10.71 15.25 1.74
C ILE A 66 -10.60 16.53 2.58
N THR A 67 -11.12 16.53 3.80
CA THR A 67 -11.08 17.71 4.69
C THR A 67 -9.85 17.69 5.59
N GLY A 68 -9.29 16.52 5.87
CA GLY A 68 -8.08 16.33 6.66
C GLY A 68 -7.15 15.35 5.96
N TRP A 69 -5.86 15.67 5.91
CA TRP A 69 -4.83 14.86 5.24
C TRP A 69 -3.51 14.96 5.99
N GLN A 70 -3.23 13.95 6.82
CA GLN A 70 -1.97 13.83 7.54
C GLN A 70 -1.25 12.59 7.07
N LEU A 71 -0.12 12.78 6.39
CA LEU A 71 0.70 11.69 5.89
C LEU A 71 1.68 11.20 6.96
N PRO A 72 1.95 9.87 7.02
CA PRO A 72 3.03 9.35 7.83
C PRO A 72 4.38 9.73 7.22
N GLY A 73 5.43 9.65 8.03
CA GLY A 73 6.79 9.96 7.60
C GLY A 73 7.85 9.13 8.29
N GLY A 74 9.10 9.53 8.12
CA GLY A 74 10.24 8.89 8.77
C GLY A 74 11.03 7.94 7.87
N TYR A 75 12.10 7.39 8.44
CA TYR A 75 13.04 6.55 7.70
C TYR A 75 12.38 5.24 7.23
N GLY A 76 12.48 4.97 5.93
CA GLY A 76 11.90 3.78 5.33
C GLY A 76 10.39 3.87 5.07
N VAL A 77 9.78 5.07 5.17
CA VAL A 77 8.39 5.31 4.79
C VAL A 77 8.36 6.16 3.52
N ARG A 78 7.61 5.71 2.52
CA ARG A 78 7.36 6.40 1.24
C ARG A 78 5.86 6.48 1.01
N VAL A 79 5.38 7.63 0.58
CA VAL A 79 3.98 7.83 0.17
C VAL A 79 3.97 8.37 -1.25
N ASP A 80 3.36 7.60 -2.16
CA ASP A 80 3.04 8.07 -3.50
C ASP A 80 1.57 8.50 -3.50
N THR A 81 1.29 9.79 -3.63
CA THR A 81 -0.09 10.32 -3.63
C THR A 81 -0.22 11.51 -4.57
N HIS A 82 -1.41 11.66 -5.15
CA HIS A 82 -1.84 12.86 -5.89
C HIS A 82 -2.86 13.69 -5.09
N ALA A 83 -3.26 13.20 -3.91
CA ALA A 83 -4.31 13.77 -3.08
C ALA A 83 -3.73 14.68 -1.99
N GLY A 84 -4.60 15.50 -1.40
CA GLY A 84 -4.27 16.38 -0.29
C GLY A 84 -5.54 16.99 0.31
N ALA A 85 -5.40 17.76 1.39
CA ALA A 85 -6.52 18.48 1.97
C ALA A 85 -7.16 19.43 0.92
N GLY A 86 -8.48 19.40 0.80
CA GLY A 86 -9.26 20.11 -0.20
C GLY A 86 -9.40 19.38 -1.54
N TYR A 87 -8.68 18.28 -1.78
CA TYR A 87 -8.86 17.48 -2.99
C TYR A 87 -10.23 16.81 -3.01
N ARG A 88 -10.90 16.86 -4.17
CA ARG A 88 -12.16 16.16 -4.41
C ARG A 88 -11.87 14.86 -5.14
N VAL A 89 -12.09 13.74 -4.46
CA VAL A 89 -12.07 12.41 -5.07
C VAL A 89 -13.27 12.29 -6.02
N PRO A 90 -13.05 12.16 -7.34
CA PRO A 90 -14.12 12.04 -8.31
C PRO A 90 -14.74 10.63 -8.29
N SER A 91 -16.02 10.52 -8.65
CA SER A 91 -16.73 9.24 -8.76
C SER A 91 -16.46 8.48 -10.06
N HIS A 92 -15.73 9.08 -11.00
CA HIS A 92 -15.54 8.56 -12.37
C HIS A 92 -14.20 7.85 -12.58
N TYR A 93 -13.31 7.88 -11.58
CA TYR A 93 -11.98 7.28 -11.65
C TYR A 93 -11.80 6.24 -10.53
N ASP A 94 -10.64 5.58 -10.54
CA ASP A 94 -10.24 4.65 -9.49
C ASP A 94 -10.26 5.33 -8.11
N SER A 95 -10.65 4.57 -7.08
CA SER A 95 -10.81 5.06 -5.71
C SER A 95 -9.48 5.28 -4.97
N MET A 96 -8.34 4.87 -5.55
CA MET A 96 -7.04 4.96 -4.91
C MET A 96 -6.57 6.41 -4.78
N ILE A 97 -6.29 6.82 -3.54
CA ILE A 97 -5.83 8.17 -3.20
C ILE A 97 -4.36 8.20 -2.81
N ALA A 98 -3.79 7.09 -2.33
CA ALA A 98 -2.37 6.97 -2.02
C ALA A 98 -1.89 5.52 -2.08
N LYS A 99 -0.59 5.35 -2.27
CA LYS A 99 0.13 4.13 -1.91
C LYS A 99 1.01 4.44 -0.70
N LEU A 100 0.82 3.69 0.38
CA LEU A 100 1.69 3.74 1.54
C LEU A 100 2.69 2.59 1.44
N ILE A 101 3.98 2.91 1.34
CA ILE A 101 5.05 1.94 1.14
C ILE A 101 6.02 2.06 2.31
N VAL A 102 6.44 0.92 2.85
CA VAL A 102 7.50 0.88 3.86
C VAL A 102 8.61 -0.09 3.47
N HIS A 103 9.80 0.16 4.00
CA HIS A 103 10.97 -0.70 3.87
C HIS A 103 11.64 -0.91 5.23
N GLY A 104 12.08 -2.14 5.49
CA GLY A 104 12.78 -2.54 6.70
C GLY A 104 13.92 -3.51 6.41
N ALA A 105 14.82 -3.69 7.37
CA ALA A 105 15.94 -4.63 7.23
C ALA A 105 15.50 -6.10 7.19
N SER A 106 14.32 -6.39 7.74
CA SER A 106 13.64 -7.68 7.72
C SER A 106 12.14 -7.47 7.46
N ARG A 107 11.40 -8.57 7.27
CA ARG A 107 9.94 -8.51 7.13
C ARG A 107 9.25 -8.02 8.41
N GLU A 108 9.72 -8.48 9.56
CA GLU A 108 9.22 -8.02 10.86
C GLU A 108 9.43 -6.51 11.03
N ASP A 109 10.64 -6.04 10.70
CA ASP A 109 11.01 -4.64 10.68
C ASP A 109 10.12 -3.77 9.78
N ALA A 110 9.80 -4.28 8.59
CA ALA A 110 8.89 -3.62 7.66
C ALA A 110 7.45 -3.61 8.20
N LEU A 111 7.01 -4.70 8.83
CA LEU A 111 5.67 -4.81 9.38
C LEU A 111 5.44 -3.85 10.56
N GLN A 112 6.42 -3.71 11.46
CA GLN A 112 6.35 -2.73 12.55
C GLN A 112 6.28 -1.29 12.01
N ARG A 113 7.08 -0.97 10.98
CA ARG A 113 7.01 0.34 10.31
C ARG A 113 5.65 0.57 9.64
N MET A 114 5.09 -0.45 8.98
CA MET A 114 3.77 -0.37 8.35
C MET A 114 2.68 -0.06 9.38
N ARG A 115 2.72 -0.69 10.56
CA ARG A 115 1.75 -0.42 11.65
C ARG A 115 1.79 1.03 12.09
N LEU A 116 2.98 1.55 12.38
CA LEU A 116 3.18 2.94 12.79
C LEU A 116 2.70 3.90 11.69
N ALA A 117 3.10 3.67 10.45
CA ALA A 117 2.72 4.52 9.34
C ALA A 117 1.20 4.50 9.05
N LEU A 118 0.55 3.35 9.20
CA LEU A 118 -0.91 3.25 9.09
C LEU A 118 -1.63 3.95 10.25
N ASP A 119 -1.07 3.93 11.46
CA ASP A 119 -1.66 4.62 12.62
C ASP A 119 -1.50 6.15 12.52
N GLU A 120 -0.38 6.63 11.97
CA GLU A 120 -0.11 8.06 11.74
C GLU A 120 -0.91 8.65 10.57
N LEU A 121 -1.23 7.84 9.55
CA LEU A 121 -2.01 8.29 8.41
C LEU A 121 -3.43 8.67 8.86
N GLN A 122 -3.84 9.91 8.60
CA GLN A 122 -5.21 10.37 8.86
C GLN A 122 -5.82 10.97 7.58
N VAL A 123 -7.05 10.54 7.29
CA VAL A 123 -7.86 11.01 6.17
C VAL A 123 -9.26 11.30 6.68
N ASP A 124 -9.69 12.56 6.59
CA ASP A 124 -11.01 13.00 7.02
C ASP A 124 -11.86 13.46 5.83
N GLY A 125 -13.19 13.42 5.97
CA GLY A 125 -14.16 13.90 4.97
C GLY A 125 -14.68 12.83 4.00
N ILE A 126 -14.00 11.69 3.91
CA ILE A 126 -14.40 10.51 3.14
C ILE A 126 -14.12 9.24 3.95
N ALA A 127 -14.79 8.13 3.61
CA ALA A 127 -14.40 6.82 4.13
C ALA A 127 -13.17 6.28 3.38
N THR A 128 -12.33 5.53 4.08
CA THR A 128 -11.19 4.84 3.47
C THR A 128 -11.06 3.41 3.97
N ASN A 129 -10.35 2.58 3.19
CA ASN A 129 -9.98 1.22 3.59
C ASN A 129 -8.86 1.17 4.65
N LEU A 130 -8.45 2.32 5.20
CA LEU A 130 -7.38 2.42 6.19
C LEU A 130 -7.63 1.58 7.45
N PRO A 131 -8.84 1.53 8.05
CA PRO A 131 -9.13 0.65 9.18
C PRO A 131 -8.93 -0.84 8.84
N LEU A 132 -9.27 -1.26 7.62
CA LEU A 132 -9.06 -2.64 7.17
C LEU A 132 -7.57 -2.98 7.13
N HIS A 133 -6.74 -2.10 6.55
CA HIS A 133 -5.28 -2.31 6.53
C HIS A 133 -4.69 -2.40 7.93
N ARG A 134 -5.14 -1.55 8.86
CA ARG A 134 -4.71 -1.58 10.28
C ARG A 134 -5.00 -2.91 10.95
N GLU A 135 -6.16 -3.51 10.66
CA GLU A 135 -6.53 -4.82 11.19
C GLU A 135 -5.69 -5.94 10.56
N ILE A 136 -5.53 -5.95 9.23
CA ILE A 136 -4.79 -7.01 8.51
C ILE A 136 -3.31 -7.08 8.93
N VAL A 137 -2.62 -5.94 9.07
CA VAL A 137 -1.19 -5.95 9.44
C VAL A 137 -0.92 -6.40 10.89
N ARG A 138 -1.99 -6.59 11.68
CA ARG A 138 -1.98 -7.09 13.06
C ARG A 138 -2.61 -8.49 13.17
N ASP A 139 -2.99 -9.08 12.05
CA ASP A 139 -3.48 -10.46 12.01
C ASP A 139 -2.31 -11.44 12.13
N ALA A 140 -2.45 -12.48 12.95
CA ALA A 140 -1.40 -13.44 13.22
C ALA A 140 -1.01 -14.31 12.00
N GLU A 141 -1.97 -14.65 11.13
CA GLU A 141 -1.70 -15.40 9.90
C GLU A 141 -0.93 -14.51 8.91
N PHE A 142 -1.32 -13.22 8.81
CA PHE A 142 -0.56 -12.23 8.05
C PHE A 142 0.85 -12.03 8.62
N GLU A 143 1.00 -11.88 9.94
CA GLU A 143 2.29 -11.72 10.62
C GLU A 143 3.26 -12.86 10.36
N THR A 144 2.78 -14.10 10.34
CA THR A 144 3.62 -15.29 10.11
C THR A 144 3.93 -15.53 8.62
N GLY A 145 3.24 -14.84 7.72
CA GLY A 145 3.47 -14.92 6.27
C GLY A 145 2.80 -16.12 5.59
N GLY A 146 1.87 -16.80 6.27
CA GLY A 146 1.17 -17.99 5.79
C GLY A 146 -0.08 -17.71 4.94
N VAL A 147 -0.14 -16.57 4.23
CA VAL A 147 -1.35 -16.13 3.54
C VAL A 147 -1.41 -16.63 2.09
N ASP A 148 -2.61 -17.00 1.65
CA ASP A 148 -2.93 -17.31 0.26
C ASP A 148 -3.95 -16.30 -0.31
N ILE A 149 -4.36 -16.50 -1.57
CA ILE A 149 -5.30 -15.58 -2.25
C ILE A 149 -6.71 -15.55 -1.65
N HIS A 150 -7.09 -16.53 -0.84
CA HIS A 150 -8.39 -16.62 -0.16
C HIS A 150 -8.31 -16.16 1.30
N HIS A 151 -7.13 -15.79 1.82
CA HIS A 151 -6.95 -15.35 3.20
C HIS A 151 -7.93 -14.21 3.56
N LEU A 152 -8.03 -13.17 2.74
CA LEU A 152 -8.95 -12.04 3.02
C LEU A 152 -10.41 -12.48 3.11
N GLU A 153 -10.87 -13.38 2.25
CA GLU A 153 -12.23 -13.90 2.27
C GLU A 153 -12.51 -14.70 3.55
N ARG A 154 -11.58 -15.58 3.93
CA ARG A 154 -11.68 -16.36 5.19
C ARG A 154 -11.67 -15.43 6.40
N TRP A 155 -10.77 -14.45 6.39
CA TRP A 155 -10.58 -13.50 7.47
C TRP A 155 -11.83 -12.61 7.68
N LEU A 156 -12.42 -12.08 6.60
CA LEU A 156 -13.65 -11.29 6.67
C LEU A 156 -14.84 -12.10 7.21
N ARG A 157 -14.96 -13.39 6.85
CA ARG A 157 -15.99 -14.29 7.40
C ARG A 157 -15.82 -14.48 8.90
N ALA A 158 -14.62 -14.86 9.34
CA ALA A 158 -14.31 -15.04 10.75
C ALA A 158 -14.56 -13.75 11.55
N ARG A 159 -14.17 -12.59 11.00
CA ARG A 159 -14.41 -11.28 11.61
C ARG A 159 -15.91 -10.96 11.77
N ALA A 160 -16.73 -11.30 10.78
CA ALA A 160 -18.18 -11.08 10.84
C ALA A 160 -18.84 -11.98 11.89
N GLU A 161 -18.41 -13.24 12.01
CA GLU A 161 -18.87 -14.19 13.04
C GLU A 161 -18.50 -13.73 14.45
N LEU A 162 -17.30 -13.19 14.65
CA LEU A 162 -16.88 -12.60 15.92
C LEU A 162 -17.74 -11.38 16.29
N ARG A 163 -18.03 -10.49 15.33
CA ARG A 163 -18.85 -9.30 15.59
C ARG A 163 -20.30 -9.64 15.93
N SER A 164 -20.88 -10.69 15.33
CA SER A 164 -22.26 -11.12 15.62
C SER A 164 -22.42 -11.82 16.98
N GLN A 165 -21.34 -12.38 17.54
CA GLN A 165 -21.36 -13.00 18.87
C GLN A 165 -21.23 -11.99 20.02
N VAL A 166 -20.77 -10.77 19.73
CA VAL A 166 -20.53 -9.71 20.72
C VAL A 166 -21.66 -8.66 20.74
N ALA A 167 -22.56 -8.69 19.76
CA ALA A 167 -23.74 -7.82 19.64
C ALA A 167 -24.99 -8.46 20.25
#